data_AF-A0A243W4V1-F1
#
_entry.id   AF-A0A243W4V1-F1
#
_cell.length_a   1.000
_cell.length_b   1.000
_cell.length_c   1.000
_cell.angle_alpha   90.00
_cell.angle_beta   90.00
_cell.angle_gamma   90.00
#
_symmetry.space_group_name_H-M   'P 1'
#
loop_
_entity.id
_entity.type
_entity.pdbx_description
1 polymer ?
#
loop_
_entity_poly.entity_id
_entity_poly.type
_entity_poly.pdbx_seq_one_letter_code
_entity_poly.pdbx_strand_id
1 'polypeptide(L)' 'MAAKKQAFLDALRASEGQLEEYDLGENLGFTKQETQQVIEELEEEGKIVYQALSLCRYAVAS' A
#
# COMPACT_ATOMS: atom_id res chain seq x y z
N MET A 1 -9.07 9.53 5.73
CA MET A 1 -8.43 8.43 4.98
C MET A 1 -7.98 8.79 3.56
N ALA A 2 -8.70 9.60 2.78
CA ALA A 2 -8.34 9.91 1.38
C ALA A 2 -6.86 10.32 1.13
N ALA A 3 -6.31 11.24 1.92
CA ALA A 3 -4.91 11.68 1.78
C ALA A 3 -3.91 10.55 2.06
N LYS A 4 -4.17 9.69 3.06
CA LYS A 4 -3.32 8.54 3.38
C LYS A 4 -3.33 7.49 2.28
N LYS A 5 -4.51 7.22 1.72
CA LYS A 5 -4.67 6.32 0.56
C LYS A 5 -3.89 6.81 -0.65
N GLN A 6 -3.95 8.09 -0.97
CA GLN A 6 -3.19 8.65 -2.09
C GLN A 6 -1.68 8.54 -1.86
N ALA A 7 -1.20 8.91 -0.66
CA ALA A 7 0.21 8.79 -0.31
C ALA A 7 0.71 7.32 -0.39
N PHE A 8 -0.10 6.36 0.05
CA PHE A 8 0.23 4.94 -0.04
C PHE A 8 0.29 4.43 -1.48
N LEU A 9 -0.64 4.85 -2.35
CA LEU A 9 -0.59 4.51 -3.78
C LEU A 9 0.65 5.06 -4.46
N ASP A 10 1.03 6.31 -4.15
CA ASP A 10 2.21 6.93 -4.73
C ASP A 10 3.50 6.25 -4.23
N ALA A 11 3.54 5.85 -2.96
CA ALA A 11 4.64 5.07 -2.40
C ALA A 11 4.73 3.66 -3.00
N LEU A 12 3.60 2.97 -3.19
CA LEU A 12 3.55 1.66 -3.86
C LEU A 12 4.11 1.73 -5.29
N ARG A 13 3.75 2.76 -6.05
CA ARG A 13 4.29 2.99 -7.41
C ARG A 13 5.78 3.25 -7.39
N ALA A 14 6.25 4.09 -6.46
CA ALA A 14 7.66 4.47 -6.36
C ALA A 14 8.56 3.35 -5.81
N SER A 15 8.00 2.46 -4.98
CA SER A 15 8.71 1.34 -4.36
C SER A 15 9.06 0.23 -5.35
N GLU A 16 8.33 0.11 -6.46
CA GLU A 16 8.47 -0.99 -7.44
C GLU A 16 8.47 -2.39 -6.77
N GLY A 17 7.79 -2.51 -5.63
CA GLY A 17 7.70 -3.75 -4.85
C GLY A 17 8.96 -4.10 -4.03
N GLN A 18 9.90 -3.17 -3.83
CA GLN A 18 11.16 -3.40 -3.11
C GLN A 18 11.02 -3.35 -1.58
N LEU A 19 9.96 -2.72 -1.08
CA LEU A 19 9.66 -2.62 0.35
C LEU A 19 8.39 -3.41 0.69
N GLU A 20 8.35 -4.03 1.88
CA GLU A 20 7.13 -4.61 2.42
C GLU A 20 6.10 -3.49 2.68
N GLU A 21 4.83 -3.84 2.63
CA GLU A 21 3.68 -2.93 2.78
C GLU A 21 3.70 -2.16 4.10
N TYR A 22 4.14 -2.83 5.17
CA TYR A 22 4.22 -2.22 6.48
C TYR A 22 5.41 -1.26 6.58
N ASP A 23 6.54 -1.58 5.95
CA ASP A 23 7.68 -0.66 5.84
C ASP A 23 7.30 0.59 5.03
N LEU A 24 6.51 0.44 3.97
CA LEU A 24 5.95 1.57 3.21
C LEU A 24 5.06 2.44 4.09
N GLY A 25 4.19 1.82 4.90
CA GLY A 25 3.35 2.53 5.85
C GLY A 25 4.17 3.29 6.89
N GLU A 26 5.18 2.67 7.49
CA GLU A 26 6.05 3.30 8.49
C GLU A 26 6.83 4.47 7.91
N ASN A 27 7.35 4.36 6.67
CA ASN A 27 8.02 5.46 5.97
C ASN A 27 7.09 6.65 5.70
N LEU A 28 5.79 6.41 5.58
CA LEU A 28 4.76 7.46 5.46
C LEU A 28 4.28 7.99 6.83
N GLY A 29 4.84 7.49 7.93
CA GLY A 29 4.43 7.85 9.29
C GLY A 29 3.10 7.23 9.71
N PHE A 30 2.67 6.14 9.07
CA PHE A 30 1.45 5.43 9.44
C PHE A 30 1.74 4.40 10.52
N THR A 31 0.78 4.23 11.42
CA THR A 31 0.80 3.07 12.31
C THR A 31 0.45 1.80 11.53
N LYS A 32 0.83 0.62 12.04
CA LYS A 32 0.45 -0.66 11.45
C LYS A 32 -1.06 -0.79 11.18
N GLN A 33 -1.88 -0.31 12.11
CA GLN A 33 -3.35 -0.32 11.96
C GLN A 33 -3.82 0.59 10.83
N GLU A 34 -3.22 1.77 10.69
CA GLU A 34 -3.57 2.70 9.61
C GLU A 34 -3.12 2.17 8.25
N THR A 35 -1.95 1.55 8.18
CA THR A 35 -1.45 0.86 6.98
C THR A 35 -2.40 -0.24 6.56
N GLN A 36 -2.80 -1.11 7.51
CA GLN A 36 -3.76 -2.18 7.24
C GLN A 36 -5.10 -1.62 6.75
N GLN A 37 -5.65 -0.60 7.41
CA GLN A 37 -6.90 0.02 6.99
C GLN A 37 -6.80 0.63 5.57
N VAL A 38 -5.68 1.26 5.24
CA VAL A 38 -5.45 1.81 3.89
C VAL A 38 -5.41 0.71 2.84
N ILE A 39 -4.75 -0.42 3.13
CA ILE A 39 -4.70 -1.58 2.23
C ILE A 39 -6.11 -2.14 2.00
N GLU A 40 -6.86 -2.41 3.09
CA GLU A 40 -8.22 -2.93 3.03
C GLU A 40 -9.14 -2.01 2.19
N GLU A 41 -9.15 -0.71 2.47
CA GLU A 41 -9.96 0.25 1.72
C GLU A 41 -9.53 0.35 0.23
N LEU A 42 -8.24 0.28 -0.08
CA LEU A 42 -7.76 0.35 -1.47
C LEU A 42 -8.03 -0.94 -2.25
N GLU A 43 -8.00 -2.09 -1.58
CA GLU A 43 -8.33 -3.39 -2.16
C GLU A 43 -9.84 -3.48 -2.44
N GLU A 44 -10.69 -3.06 -1.49
CA GLU A 44 -12.14 -2.95 -1.70
C GLU A 44 -12.50 -1.97 -2.83
N GLU A 45 -11.75 -0.88 -2.97
CA GLU A 45 -11.87 0.07 -4.08
C GLU A 45 -11.31 -0.46 -5.42
N GLY A 46 -10.66 -1.63 -5.43
CA GLY A 46 -10.03 -2.20 -6.62
C GLY A 46 -8.82 -1.40 -7.13
N LYS A 47 -8.22 -0.54 -6.30
CA LYS A 47 -7.06 0.29 -6.67
C LYS A 47 -5.72 -0.40 -6.47
N ILE A 48 -5.69 -1.45 -5.65
CA ILE A 48 -4.53 -2.33 -5.49
C ILE A 48 -4.97 -3.78 -5.62
N VAL A 49 -4.04 -4.64 -5.99
CA VAL A 49 -4.25 -6.08 -6.14
C VAL A 49 -3.15 -6.84 -5.42
N TYR A 50 -3.52 -7.98 -4.83
CA TYR A 50 -2.57 -8.88 -4.19
C TYR A 50 -1.64 -9.55 -5.23
N GLN A 51 -0.34 -9.61 -4.92
CA GLN A 51 0.70 -10.27 -5.70
C GLN A 51 1.50 -11.24 -4.82
N ALA A 52 1.49 -12.52 -5.17
CA ALA A 52 2.03 -13.58 -4.32
C ALA A 52 3.58 -13.74 -4.37
N LEU A 53 4.27 -13.07 -5.29
CA LEU A 53 5.69 -13.34 -5.61
C LEU A 53 6.61 -12.12 -5.42
N SER A 54 6.16 -11.11 -4.67
CA SER A 54 6.89 -9.87 -4.41
C SER A 54 7.09 -9.65 -2.91
N LEU A 55 8.12 -8.88 -2.55
CA LEU A 55 8.36 -8.44 -1.17
C LEU A 55 7.17 -7.62 -0.65
N CYS A 56 6.67 -6.70 -1.48
CA CYS A 56 5.37 -6.07 -1.29
C CYS A 56 4.28 -6.97 -1.87
N ARG A 57 3.36 -7.50 -1.08
CA ARG A 57 2.28 -8.35 -1.61
C ARG A 57 1.13 -7.58 -2.25
N TYR A 58 1.25 -6.26 -2.43
CA TYR A 58 0.27 -5.46 -3.16
C TYR A 58 0.94 -4.61 -4.24
N ALA A 59 0.23 -4.42 -5.34
CA ALA A 59 0.61 -3.49 -6.40
C ALA A 59 -0.60 -2.67 -6.84
N VAL A 60 -0.35 -1.50 -7.42
CA VAL A 60 -1.42 -0.66 -7.98
C VAL A 60 -2.08 -1.37 -9.16
N ALA A 61 -3.41 -1.46 -9.13
CA ALA A 61 -4.20 -2.00 -10.23
C ALA A 61 -4.04 -1.10 -11.48
N SER A 62 -3.81 -1.72 -12.63
CA SER A 62 -3.68 -1.02 -13.93
C SER A 62 -5.03 -0.60 -14.49
#